data_AF-A0A381U8T7-F1
#
_entry.id   AF-A0A381U8T7-F1
#
_cell.length_a   1.000
_cell.length_b   1.000
_cell.length_c   1.000
_cell.angle_alpha   90.00
_cell.angle_beta   90.00
_cell.angle_gamma   90.00
#
_symmetry.space_group_name_H-M   'P 1'
#
loop_
_entity.id
_entity.type
_entity.pdbx_description
1 polymer ?
#
loop_
_entity_poly.entity_id
_entity_poly.type
_entity_poly.pdbx_seq_one_letter_code
_entity_poly.pdbx_strand_id
1 'polypeptide(L)'
;MTIKKITTTFLLSIFWMLFMNPMAWALEVTGMNGNGSKDRRVLSPYAQVVPDDSYTFIGVSHPSLTTALTQIGVILEVRNMTTVPNNSAGRAAVFTIEAGQTHRIFVVNVGHSTINTGNSAFTDSLTHLIFTKNEAQFGNVSAISVNQYPLNSTTVRGIEKYANLSQLSMWGVVFIPSSSTGFAMEFVGDAHDSTINYSNSRTRLRPMNGRLVGAGRGIN
;
A
#
# COMPACT_ATOMS: atom_id res chain seq x y z
N MET A 1 -10.23 57.60 17.66
CA MET A 1 -10.82 56.76 16.58
C MET A 1 -9.88 55.64 16.09
N THR A 2 -8.65 55.57 16.58
CA THR A 2 -7.58 54.68 16.07
C THR A 2 -7.54 53.30 16.75
N ILE A 3 -7.93 53.20 18.03
CA ILE A 3 -7.83 51.96 18.83
C ILE A 3 -8.85 50.89 18.37
N LYS A 4 -10.07 51.28 17.96
CA LYS A 4 -11.10 50.35 17.46
C LYS A 4 -10.71 49.68 16.13
N LYS A 5 -9.98 50.38 15.25
CA LYS A 5 -9.56 49.80 13.96
C LYS A 5 -8.50 48.71 14.18
N ILE A 6 -7.54 48.94 15.07
CA ILE A 6 -6.46 47.98 15.36
C ILE A 6 -7.01 46.68 15.96
N THR A 7 -7.96 46.76 16.90
CA THR A 7 -8.58 45.57 17.49
C THR A 7 -9.44 44.79 16.50
N THR A 8 -10.18 45.46 15.61
CA THR A 8 -10.96 44.77 14.57
C THR A 8 -10.08 44.11 13.51
N THR A 9 -9.00 44.76 13.06
CA THR A 9 -8.08 44.16 12.08
C THR A 9 -7.27 43.00 12.67
N PHE A 10 -6.89 43.09 13.95
CA PHE A 10 -6.21 42.01 14.66
C PHE A 10 -7.14 40.80 14.89
N LEU A 11 -8.40 41.02 15.30
CA LEU A 11 -9.38 39.93 15.43
C LEU A 11 -9.71 39.26 14.09
N LEU A 12 -9.83 40.04 13.01
CA LEU A 12 -10.14 39.51 11.68
C LEU A 12 -8.98 38.66 11.13
N SER A 13 -7.74 39.03 11.42
CA SER A 13 -6.54 38.23 11.08
C SER A 13 -6.50 36.88 11.82
N ILE A 14 -6.84 36.86 13.11
CA ILE A 14 -6.93 35.62 13.90
C ILE A 14 -8.07 34.75 13.39
N PHE A 15 -9.22 35.34 13.06
CA PHE A 15 -10.34 34.61 12.48
C PHE A 15 -9.97 34.01 11.11
N TRP A 16 -9.24 34.74 10.26
CA TRP A 16 -8.77 34.20 8.97
C TRP A 16 -7.73 33.07 9.12
N MET A 17 -6.83 33.15 10.11
CA MET A 17 -5.89 32.05 10.42
C MET A 17 -6.59 30.81 11.01
N LEU A 18 -7.67 30.99 11.77
CA LEU A 18 -8.46 29.89 12.33
C LEU A 18 -9.33 29.19 11.27
N PHE A 19 -9.75 29.89 10.21
CA PHE A 19 -10.50 29.29 9.09
C PHE A 19 -9.62 28.67 8.00
N MET A 20 -8.32 29.01 7.94
CA MET A 20 -7.37 28.43 6.99
C MET A 20 -6.65 27.17 7.52
N ASN A 21 -7.09 26.59 8.64
CA ASN A 21 -6.49 25.34 9.12
C ASN A 21 -7.45 24.40 9.87
N PRO A 22 -8.38 23.71 9.17
CA PRO A 22 -8.98 22.51 9.71
C PRO A 22 -8.20 21.26 9.26
N MET A 23 -6.86 21.26 9.18
CA MET A 23 -6.09 20.05 8.85
C MET A 23 -4.76 20.01 9.60
N ALA A 24 -4.81 19.87 10.92
CA ALA A 24 -3.61 19.60 11.71
C ALA A 24 -3.79 18.44 12.69
N TRP A 25 -4.59 17.42 12.33
CA TRP A 25 -4.69 16.16 13.08
C TRP A 25 -4.89 14.95 12.15
N ALA A 26 -4.45 15.01 10.90
CA ALA A 26 -4.23 13.80 10.11
C ALA A 26 -2.80 13.35 10.37
N LEU A 27 -2.62 12.28 11.15
CA LEU A 27 -1.36 11.54 11.13
C LEU A 27 -1.29 10.91 9.74
N GLU A 28 -0.70 11.64 8.78
CA GLU A 28 -0.56 11.14 7.42
C GLU A 28 0.29 9.87 7.49
N VAL A 29 -0.30 8.75 7.07
CA VAL A 29 0.44 7.50 7.01
C VAL A 29 1.34 7.60 5.79
N THR A 30 2.60 7.96 6.02
CA THR A 30 3.60 8.16 4.95
C THR A 30 4.33 6.87 4.56
N GLY A 31 3.81 5.70 4.94
CA GLY A 31 4.44 4.40 4.67
C GLY A 31 4.08 3.34 5.72
N MET A 32 4.67 2.16 5.59
CA MET A 32 4.45 1.06 6.49
C MET A 32 5.26 1.24 7.76
N ASN A 33 4.57 1.28 8.89
CA ASN A 33 5.22 1.07 10.18
C ASN A 33 5.74 -0.39 10.25
N GLY A 34 7.04 -0.53 10.50
CA GLY A 34 7.84 -1.76 10.35
C GLY A 34 7.45 -2.97 11.22
N ASN A 35 6.37 -2.90 11.99
CA ASN A 35 5.87 -4.00 12.83
C ASN A 35 4.42 -4.40 12.55
N GLY A 36 3.86 -4.01 11.39
CA GLY A 36 2.55 -4.50 10.97
C GLY A 36 2.49 -6.04 11.02
N SER A 37 1.41 -6.55 11.62
CA SER A 37 1.12 -7.98 11.75
C SER A 37 1.29 -8.71 10.40
N LYS A 38 1.80 -9.95 10.41
CA LYS A 38 2.18 -10.67 9.18
C LYS A 38 0.97 -11.21 8.41
N ASP A 39 -0.14 -11.39 9.12
CA ASP A 39 -1.46 -11.84 8.65
C ASP A 39 -2.16 -10.86 7.68
N ARG A 40 -1.75 -9.60 7.66
CA ARG A 40 -2.31 -8.49 6.84
C ARG A 40 -1.38 -8.04 5.72
N ARG A 41 -0.29 -8.77 5.50
CA ARG A 41 0.78 -8.39 4.59
C ARG A 41 0.78 -9.30 3.38
N VAL A 42 1.00 -8.68 2.23
CA VAL A 42 1.35 -9.35 0.98
C VAL A 42 2.77 -8.93 0.59
N LEU A 43 3.51 -9.85 -0.03
CA LEU A 43 4.84 -9.58 -0.56
C LEU A 43 4.97 -10.10 -1.97
N SER A 44 5.61 -9.32 -2.82
CA SER A 44 6.21 -9.84 -4.05
C SER A 44 7.72 -9.90 -3.84
N PRO A 45 8.37 -11.07 -3.95
CA PRO A 45 9.77 -11.25 -3.60
C PRO A 45 10.72 -10.49 -4.52
N TYR A 46 10.23 -10.02 -5.67
CA TYR A 46 11.04 -9.37 -6.68
C TYR A 46 10.36 -8.13 -7.24
N ALA A 47 11.12 -7.06 -7.39
CA ALA A 47 10.80 -5.89 -8.19
C ALA A 47 12.10 -5.34 -8.77
N GLN A 48 12.00 -4.72 -9.95
CA GLN A 48 13.16 -4.20 -10.68
C GLN A 48 12.82 -2.88 -11.37
N VAL A 49 13.80 -1.98 -11.37
CA VAL A 49 13.81 -0.78 -12.20
C VAL A 49 15.21 -0.61 -12.76
N VAL A 50 15.34 -0.60 -14.08
CA VAL A 50 16.61 -0.33 -14.77
C VAL A 50 16.33 0.81 -15.76
N PRO A 51 17.03 1.96 -15.65
CA PRO A 51 16.82 3.09 -16.55
C PRO A 51 16.87 2.65 -18.02
N ASP A 52 15.88 3.10 -18.80
CA ASP A 52 15.70 2.81 -20.24
C ASP A 52 15.53 1.33 -20.62
N ASP A 53 15.48 0.41 -19.66
CA ASP A 53 15.39 -1.04 -19.89
C ASP A 53 14.14 -1.65 -19.26
N SER A 54 13.85 -1.36 -17.99
CA SER A 54 12.66 -1.92 -17.33
C SER A 54 12.11 -1.10 -16.18
N TYR A 55 10.81 -1.27 -15.93
CA TYR A 55 10.12 -0.73 -14.76
C TYR A 55 9.17 -1.78 -14.17
N THR A 56 8.78 -1.59 -12.91
CA THR A 56 7.82 -2.46 -12.26
C THR A 56 6.43 -1.83 -12.31
N PHE A 57 5.45 -2.58 -12.79
CA PHE A 57 4.04 -2.23 -12.79
C PHE A 57 3.26 -3.15 -11.85
N ILE A 58 2.30 -2.58 -11.12
CA ILE A 58 1.45 -3.31 -10.20
C ILE A 58 0.01 -2.83 -10.36
N GLY A 59 -0.91 -3.77 -10.54
CA GLY A 59 -2.35 -3.53 -10.50
C GLY A 59 -2.93 -4.03 -9.17
N VAL A 60 -3.70 -3.18 -8.51
CA VAL A 60 -4.46 -3.54 -7.31
C VAL A 60 -5.93 -3.24 -7.55
N SER A 61 -6.77 -4.27 -7.55
CA SER A 61 -8.18 -4.15 -7.88
C SER A 61 -9.07 -4.55 -6.71
N HIS A 62 -10.19 -3.85 -6.56
CA HIS A 62 -11.25 -4.23 -5.65
C HIS A 62 -12.40 -4.89 -6.43
N PRO A 63 -12.49 -6.24 -6.49
CA PRO A 63 -13.46 -6.98 -7.31
C PRO A 63 -14.93 -6.87 -6.85
N SER A 64 -15.22 -6.03 -5.84
CA SER A 64 -16.57 -5.79 -5.32
C SER A 64 -17.22 -7.02 -4.72
N LEU A 65 -16.43 -7.85 -4.04
CA LEU A 65 -16.93 -9.04 -3.36
C LEU A 65 -18.02 -8.66 -2.35
N THR A 66 -19.03 -9.51 -2.23
CA THR A 66 -20.08 -9.35 -1.22
C THR A 66 -19.51 -9.26 0.20
N THR A 67 -18.40 -9.94 0.46
CA THR A 67 -17.65 -9.97 1.73
C THR A 67 -16.69 -8.80 1.93
N ALA A 68 -16.52 -7.92 0.93
CA ALA A 68 -15.63 -6.77 1.03
C ALA A 68 -16.38 -5.51 1.49
N LEU A 69 -15.73 -4.70 2.32
CA LEU A 69 -16.15 -3.32 2.55
C LEU A 69 -15.96 -2.50 1.28
N THR A 70 -16.78 -1.46 1.06
CA THR A 70 -16.77 -0.69 -0.19
C THR A 70 -15.50 0.15 -0.40
N GLN A 71 -14.69 0.29 0.65
CA GLN A 71 -13.42 1.01 0.64
C GLN A 71 -12.39 0.23 1.46
N ILE A 72 -11.20 0.05 0.88
CA ILE A 72 -10.08 -0.62 1.54
C ILE A 72 -8.83 0.25 1.40
N GLY A 73 -8.29 0.69 2.53
CA GLY A 73 -7.02 1.42 2.58
C GLY A 73 -5.84 0.48 2.38
N VAL A 74 -4.91 0.85 1.49
CA VAL A 74 -3.71 0.09 1.15
C VAL A 74 -2.49 0.99 1.28
N ILE A 75 -1.43 0.43 1.86
CA ILE A 75 -0.08 0.97 1.81
C ILE A 75 0.72 -0.02 1.00
N LEU A 76 1.36 0.41 -0.08
CA LEU A 76 2.28 -0.39 -0.89
C LEU A 76 3.66 0.24 -0.84
N GLU A 77 4.69 -0.55 -0.56
CA GLU A 77 6.07 -0.11 -0.46
C GLU A 77 7.00 -0.92 -1.34
N VAL A 78 7.99 -0.24 -1.89
CA VAL A 78 9.20 -0.88 -2.43
C VAL A 78 10.27 -0.95 -1.34
N ARG A 79 10.93 -2.10 -1.20
CA ARG A 79 12.02 -2.29 -0.25
C ARG A 79 13.30 -2.67 -0.96
N ASN A 80 14.43 -2.38 -0.30
CA ASN A 80 15.78 -2.57 -0.82
C ASN A 80 16.08 -1.80 -2.12
N MET A 81 15.27 -0.77 -2.42
CA MET A 81 15.50 0.17 -3.52
C MET A 81 15.76 1.56 -2.95
N THR A 82 16.60 2.34 -3.62
CA THR A 82 16.84 3.74 -3.30
C THR A 82 15.87 4.63 -4.07
N THR A 83 14.94 5.27 -3.35
CA THR A 83 13.91 6.12 -3.94
C THR A 83 14.27 7.60 -3.93
N VAL A 84 13.49 8.38 -4.66
CA VAL A 84 13.58 9.84 -4.74
C VAL A 84 12.20 10.42 -4.42
N PRO A 85 11.98 10.99 -3.22
CA PRO A 85 12.93 11.12 -2.11
C PRO A 85 13.27 9.79 -1.42
N ASN A 86 14.47 9.69 -0.81
CA ASN A 86 14.91 8.48 -0.11
C ASN A 86 14.42 8.45 1.36
N ASN A 87 13.12 8.46 1.55
CA ASN A 87 12.46 8.40 2.86
C ASN A 87 11.24 7.46 2.80
N SER A 88 10.51 7.32 3.91
CA SER A 88 9.35 6.41 3.95
C SER A 88 8.28 6.79 2.92
N ALA A 89 8.00 8.09 2.77
CA ALA A 89 6.99 8.60 1.84
C ALA A 89 7.36 8.31 0.38
N GLY A 90 8.62 8.56 0.00
CA GLY A 90 9.09 8.31 -1.37
C GLY A 90 9.19 6.82 -1.73
N ARG A 91 9.11 5.91 -0.76
CA ARG A 91 9.07 4.46 -0.97
C ARG A 91 7.66 3.88 -1.04
N ALA A 92 6.65 4.67 -0.70
CA ALA A 92 5.30 4.18 -0.49
C ALA A 92 4.28 4.85 -1.41
N ALA A 93 3.31 4.06 -1.88
CA ALA A 93 2.04 4.55 -2.38
C ALA A 93 0.98 4.23 -1.31
N VAL A 94 0.27 5.26 -0.84
CA VAL A 94 -0.80 5.11 0.17
C VAL A 94 -2.09 5.62 -0.42
N PHE A 95 -3.10 4.75 -0.47
CA PHE A 95 -4.35 5.05 -1.15
C PHE A 95 -5.51 4.24 -0.61
N THR A 96 -6.72 4.69 -0.91
CA THR A 96 -7.95 3.95 -0.63
C THR A 96 -8.53 3.48 -1.95
N ILE A 97 -8.85 2.19 -2.03
CA ILE A 97 -9.47 1.58 -3.20
C ILE A 97 -10.96 1.46 -2.96
N GLU A 98 -11.77 1.99 -3.87
CA GLU A 98 -13.22 1.81 -3.83
C GLU A 98 -13.67 0.57 -4.59
N ALA A 99 -14.87 0.09 -4.27
CA ALA A 99 -15.47 -1.05 -4.94
C ALA A 99 -15.55 -0.87 -6.46
N GLY A 100 -14.93 -1.81 -7.20
CA GLY A 100 -14.93 -1.84 -8.66
C GLY A 100 -13.79 -1.05 -9.29
N GLN A 101 -12.89 -0.46 -8.49
CA GLN A 101 -11.74 0.29 -9.00
C GLN A 101 -10.47 -0.56 -9.06
N THR A 102 -9.60 -0.17 -9.98
CA THR A 102 -8.23 -0.68 -10.09
C THR A 102 -7.27 0.49 -9.99
N HIS A 103 -6.37 0.44 -9.02
CA HIS A 103 -5.24 1.35 -8.94
C HIS A 103 -4.03 0.75 -9.65
N ARG A 104 -3.25 1.63 -10.27
CA ARG A 104 -2.07 1.32 -11.06
C ARG A 104 -0.87 1.94 -10.39
N ILE A 105 0.12 1.15 -10.04
CA ILE A 105 1.33 1.63 -9.39
C ILE A 105 2.50 1.38 -10.33
N PHE A 106 3.27 2.41 -10.61
CA PHE A 106 4.50 2.34 -11.38
C PHE A 106 5.67 2.63 -10.46
N VAL A 107 6.62 1.69 -10.39
CA VAL A 107 7.93 1.91 -9.79
C VAL A 107 8.90 2.10 -10.94
N VAL A 108 9.48 3.29 -11.02
CA VAL A 108 10.17 3.76 -12.22
C VAL A 108 11.31 4.72 -11.85
N ASN A 109 12.35 4.81 -12.67
CA ASN A 109 13.43 5.75 -12.43
C ASN A 109 12.95 7.19 -12.61
N VAL A 110 13.45 8.11 -11.78
CA VAL A 110 13.07 9.54 -11.82
C VAL A 110 13.31 10.21 -13.19
N GLY A 111 14.21 9.66 -14.01
CA GLY A 111 14.54 10.15 -15.35
C GLY A 111 13.69 9.57 -16.49
N HIS A 112 12.63 8.80 -16.20
CA HIS A 112 11.87 8.14 -17.25
C HIS A 112 11.11 9.13 -18.15
N SER A 113 11.31 9.00 -19.47
CA SER A 113 10.80 9.95 -20.48
C SER A 113 9.28 9.99 -20.61
N THR A 114 8.60 8.84 -20.49
CA THR A 114 7.13 8.74 -20.63
C THR A 114 6.34 8.65 -19.32
N ILE A 115 6.79 7.82 -18.37
CA ILE A 115 6.12 7.56 -17.09
C ILE A 115 6.66 8.55 -16.04
N ASN A 116 6.04 9.72 -15.97
CA ASN A 116 6.43 10.78 -15.05
C ASN A 116 5.24 11.67 -14.70
N THR A 117 5.43 12.59 -13.76
CA THR A 117 4.40 13.52 -13.27
C THR A 117 4.04 14.62 -14.28
N GLY A 118 4.82 14.80 -15.35
CA GLY A 118 4.53 15.76 -16.41
C GLY A 118 3.55 15.22 -17.46
N ASN A 119 3.29 13.91 -17.46
CA ASN A 119 2.41 13.25 -18.43
C ASN A 119 1.03 12.97 -17.81
N SER A 120 -0.01 13.57 -18.37
CA SER A 120 -1.39 13.46 -17.86
C SER A 120 -1.95 12.04 -17.84
N ALA A 121 -1.37 11.11 -18.60
CA ALA A 121 -1.73 9.69 -18.55
C ALA A 121 -1.38 9.02 -17.20
N PHE A 122 -0.54 9.64 -16.37
CA PHE A 122 -0.04 9.11 -15.10
C PHE A 122 -0.34 10.00 -13.89
N THR A 123 -1.24 10.98 -14.03
CA THR A 123 -1.57 11.94 -12.96
C THR A 123 -3.02 11.83 -12.46
N ASP A 124 -3.74 10.77 -12.84
CA ASP A 124 -5.07 10.51 -12.29
C ASP A 124 -5.02 9.96 -10.86
N SER A 125 -6.15 9.98 -10.16
CA SER A 125 -6.25 9.53 -8.76
C SER A 125 -6.07 8.03 -8.57
N LEU A 126 -6.10 7.25 -9.66
CA LEU A 126 -5.93 5.80 -9.63
C LEU A 126 -4.48 5.40 -9.92
N THR A 127 -3.63 6.35 -10.32
CA THR A 127 -2.25 6.09 -10.71
C THR A 127 -1.28 6.62 -9.67
N HIS A 128 -0.36 5.76 -9.25
CA HIS A 128 0.64 6.07 -8.24
C HIS A 128 2.03 5.86 -8.80
N LEU A 129 2.93 6.82 -8.55
CA LEU A 129 4.32 6.77 -9.01
C LEU A 129 5.25 6.68 -7.80
N ILE A 130 6.14 5.69 -7.83
CA ILE A 130 7.25 5.55 -6.89
C ILE A 130 8.53 5.72 -7.69
N PHE A 131 9.22 6.84 -7.48
CA PHE A 131 10.44 7.13 -8.22
C PHE A 131 11.67 6.53 -7.54
N THR A 132 12.45 5.79 -8.30
CA THR A 132 13.80 5.35 -7.91
C THR A 132 14.87 6.32 -8.42
N LYS A 133 16.08 6.19 -7.89
CA LYS A 133 17.26 6.81 -8.51
C LYS A 133 17.41 6.38 -9.97
N ASN A 134 18.13 7.18 -10.74
CA ASN A 134 18.46 6.91 -12.14
C ASN A 134 19.60 5.89 -12.29
N GLU A 135 19.47 4.76 -11.61
CA GLU A 135 20.42 3.64 -11.57
C GLU A 135 19.63 2.34 -11.46
N ALA A 136 20.22 1.20 -11.82
CA ALA A 136 19.57 -0.10 -11.65
C ALA A 136 19.22 -0.35 -10.17
N GLN A 137 17.95 -0.64 -9.89
CA GLN A 137 17.43 -0.98 -8.58
C GLN A 137 16.77 -2.36 -8.62
N PHE A 138 17.06 -3.16 -7.61
CA PHE A 138 16.48 -4.49 -7.41
C PHE A 138 16.01 -4.58 -5.98
N GLY A 139 14.84 -5.18 -5.77
CA GLY A 139 14.26 -5.23 -4.45
C GLY A 139 13.02 -6.10 -4.42
N ASN A 140 12.11 -5.76 -3.52
CA ASN A 140 10.83 -6.43 -3.39
C ASN A 140 9.72 -5.40 -3.17
N VAL A 141 8.49 -5.85 -3.34
CA VAL A 141 7.30 -5.06 -3.02
C VAL A 141 6.63 -5.68 -1.82
N SER A 142 6.11 -4.85 -0.94
CA SER A 142 5.18 -5.29 0.09
C SER A 142 3.96 -4.39 0.10
N ALA A 143 2.78 -4.95 0.40
CA ALA A 143 1.58 -4.17 0.72
C ALA A 143 1.00 -4.61 2.07
N ILE A 144 0.34 -3.68 2.77
CA ILE A 144 -0.48 -3.94 3.96
C ILE A 144 -1.80 -3.20 3.86
N SER A 145 -2.85 -3.73 4.47
CA SER A 145 -4.07 -2.96 4.69
C SER A 145 -3.87 -1.93 5.81
N VAL A 146 -4.48 -0.76 5.65
CA VAL A 146 -4.50 0.29 6.69
C VAL A 146 -5.28 -0.18 7.93
N ASN A 147 -6.37 -0.93 7.73
CA ASN A 147 -7.19 -1.46 8.84
C ASN A 147 -6.40 -2.47 9.69
N GLN A 148 -6.05 -2.10 10.92
CA GLN A 148 -5.20 -2.82 11.88
C GLN A 148 -5.76 -4.14 12.44
N TYR A 149 -7.01 -4.49 12.15
CA TYR A 149 -7.61 -5.75 12.57
C TYR A 149 -8.21 -6.48 11.37
N PRO A 150 -7.46 -7.39 10.70
CA PRO A 150 -7.87 -7.93 9.40
C PRO A 150 -8.98 -8.98 9.54
N LEU A 151 -9.12 -9.57 10.74
CA LEU A 151 -10.13 -10.57 11.08
C LEU A 151 -11.43 -9.95 11.64
N ASN A 152 -11.42 -8.64 11.95
CA ASN A 152 -12.62 -7.99 12.47
C ASN A 152 -13.53 -7.61 11.30
N SER A 153 -14.72 -8.21 11.27
CA SER A 153 -15.76 -7.88 10.31
C SER A 153 -16.58 -6.68 10.76
N THR A 154 -17.18 -5.99 9.80
CA THR A 154 -18.24 -5.00 10.02
C THR A 154 -19.52 -5.53 9.40
N THR A 155 -20.59 -5.64 10.18
CA THR A 155 -21.87 -6.13 9.68
C THR A 155 -22.61 -5.01 8.95
N VAL A 156 -22.83 -5.19 7.65
CA VAL A 156 -23.59 -4.27 6.81
C VAL A 156 -24.79 -5.02 6.25
N ARG A 157 -26.01 -4.58 6.60
CA ARG A 157 -27.26 -5.23 6.15
C ARG A 157 -27.30 -6.74 6.45
N GLY A 158 -26.75 -7.15 7.60
CA GLY A 158 -26.70 -8.55 8.02
C GLY A 158 -25.59 -9.40 7.39
N ILE A 159 -24.73 -8.80 6.56
CA ILE A 159 -23.57 -9.48 5.94
C ILE A 159 -22.29 -8.99 6.60
N GLU A 160 -21.45 -9.91 7.03
CA GLU A 160 -20.11 -9.61 7.51
C GLU A 160 -19.20 -9.17 6.36
N LYS A 161 -18.63 -7.97 6.48
CA LYS A 161 -17.71 -7.41 5.50
C LYS A 161 -16.35 -7.13 6.11
N TYR A 162 -15.30 -7.33 5.33
CA TYR A 162 -13.91 -7.19 5.74
C TYR A 162 -13.22 -6.08 4.95
N ALA A 163 -12.35 -5.30 5.61
CA ALA A 163 -11.44 -4.35 4.98
C ALA A 163 -9.99 -4.84 5.15
N ASN A 164 -9.63 -5.89 4.43
CA ASN A 164 -8.28 -6.48 4.48
C ASN A 164 -7.80 -6.78 3.04
N LEU A 165 -6.51 -7.11 2.89
CA LEU A 165 -5.93 -7.35 1.56
C LEU A 165 -6.47 -8.61 0.86
N SER A 166 -7.03 -9.59 1.59
CA SER A 166 -7.59 -10.79 0.95
C SER A 166 -8.88 -10.51 0.20
N GLN A 167 -9.46 -9.32 0.36
CA GLN A 167 -10.59 -8.85 -0.46
C GLN A 167 -10.15 -8.20 -1.78
N LEU A 168 -8.84 -8.03 -2.00
CA LEU A 168 -8.28 -7.38 -3.18
C LEU A 168 -7.62 -8.39 -4.11
N SER A 169 -7.59 -8.08 -5.40
CA SER A 169 -6.80 -8.80 -6.40
C SER A 169 -5.54 -7.99 -6.73
N MET A 170 -4.38 -8.63 -6.62
CA MET A 170 -3.08 -8.00 -6.87
C MET A 170 -2.31 -8.79 -7.91
N TRP A 171 -1.75 -8.08 -8.87
CA TRP A 171 -0.88 -8.65 -9.89
C TRP A 171 0.16 -7.61 -10.29
N GLY A 172 1.26 -8.06 -10.89
CA GLY A 172 2.30 -7.14 -11.33
C GLY A 172 3.16 -7.75 -12.41
N VAL A 173 4.00 -6.92 -13.00
CA VAL A 173 4.94 -7.29 -14.04
C VAL A 173 6.18 -6.40 -13.96
N VAL A 174 7.36 -6.99 -14.12
CA VAL A 174 8.55 -6.25 -14.51
C VAL A 174 8.49 -6.14 -16.04
N PHE A 175 8.17 -4.95 -16.53
CA PHE A 175 7.94 -4.69 -17.95
C PHE A 175 9.21 -4.17 -18.62
N ILE A 176 9.48 -4.70 -19.82
CA ILE A 176 10.60 -4.34 -20.68
C ILE A 176 10.04 -3.64 -21.92
N PRO A 177 10.15 -2.31 -22.02
CA PRO A 177 9.52 -1.55 -23.11
C PRO A 177 10.09 -1.87 -24.49
N SER A 178 11.40 -2.17 -24.58
CA SER A 178 12.09 -2.44 -25.85
C SER A 178 11.54 -3.64 -26.60
N SER A 179 11.07 -4.67 -25.87
CA SER A 179 10.47 -5.88 -26.43
C SER A 179 8.95 -5.97 -26.22
N SER A 180 8.35 -5.03 -25.49
CA SER A 180 6.94 -5.10 -25.05
C SER A 180 6.60 -6.42 -24.33
N THR A 181 7.57 -6.97 -23.60
CA THR A 181 7.42 -8.20 -22.81
C THR A 181 7.68 -7.91 -21.33
N GLY A 182 7.59 -8.94 -20.48
CA GLY A 182 7.93 -8.80 -19.08
C GLY A 182 7.86 -10.10 -18.31
N PHE A 183 8.24 -10.03 -17.03
CA PHE A 183 8.15 -11.12 -16.08
C PHE A 183 7.01 -10.87 -15.11
N ALA A 184 6.05 -11.79 -15.03
CA ALA A 184 4.96 -11.69 -14.08
C ALA A 184 5.49 -11.73 -12.65
N MET A 185 4.95 -10.87 -11.80
CA MET A 185 5.24 -10.83 -10.37
C MET A 185 4.20 -11.64 -9.62
N GLU A 186 4.67 -12.49 -8.71
CA GLU A 186 3.82 -13.19 -7.76
C GLU A 186 3.62 -12.34 -6.51
N PHE A 187 2.40 -12.35 -5.98
CA PHE A 187 2.05 -11.70 -4.72
C PHE A 187 1.62 -12.76 -3.72
N VAL A 188 2.47 -13.01 -2.74
CA VAL A 188 2.23 -13.99 -1.67
C VAL A 188 1.58 -13.27 -0.49
N GLY A 189 0.32 -13.59 -0.23
CA GLY A 189 -0.43 -13.11 0.93
C GLY A 189 -0.14 -13.94 2.18
N ASP A 190 -0.61 -13.45 3.33
CA ASP A 190 -0.49 -14.17 4.61
C ASP A 190 0.96 -14.61 4.90
N ALA A 191 1.87 -13.64 5.00
CA ALA A 191 3.28 -13.87 5.36
C ALA A 191 3.46 -14.40 6.79
N HIS A 192 2.37 -14.80 7.44
CA HIS A 192 2.34 -15.49 8.71
C HIS A 192 2.42 -17.01 8.50
N ASP A 193 3.56 -17.51 7.99
CA ASP A 193 4.02 -18.83 8.41
C ASP A 193 5.52 -19.05 8.21
N SER A 194 6.25 -18.97 9.32
CA SER A 194 7.26 -19.96 9.71
C SER A 194 7.69 -19.69 11.16
N THR A 195 6.78 -19.92 12.11
CA THR A 195 7.25 -20.15 13.48
C THR A 195 7.55 -21.63 13.61
N ILE A 196 8.83 -22.01 13.66
CA ILE A 196 9.19 -23.30 14.22
C ILE A 196 8.80 -23.24 15.70
N ASN A 197 7.68 -23.85 16.04
CA ASN A 197 7.25 -23.95 17.42
C ASN A 197 8.01 -25.10 18.08
N TYR A 198 9.28 -24.88 18.42
CA TYR A 198 9.94 -25.76 19.40
C TYR A 198 9.37 -25.40 20.77
N SER A 199 8.46 -26.23 21.28
CA SER A 199 8.34 -26.35 22.71
C SER A 199 9.67 -26.90 23.21
N ASN A 200 10.44 -26.11 23.96
CA ASN A 200 11.73 -26.48 24.55
C ASN A 200 11.61 -27.56 25.64
N SER A 201 10.77 -28.59 25.45
CA SER A 201 10.62 -29.65 26.45
C SER A 201 10.32 -31.05 25.89
N ARG A 202 10.03 -31.27 24.60
CA ARG A 202 9.74 -32.66 24.13
C ARG A 202 10.23 -32.92 22.71
N THR A 203 11.44 -33.45 22.58
CA THR A 203 12.02 -34.12 21.40
C THR A 203 11.33 -35.44 21.05
N ARG A 204 10.00 -35.45 20.89
CA ARG A 204 9.28 -36.60 20.33
C ARG A 204 8.22 -36.14 19.34
N LEU A 205 8.44 -36.46 18.07
CA LEU A 205 7.43 -36.46 17.03
C LEU A 205 6.30 -37.40 17.46
N ARG A 206 5.21 -36.83 17.97
CA ARG A 206 3.95 -37.53 18.19
C ARG A 206 2.88 -36.78 17.40
N PRO A 207 1.97 -37.47 16.70
CA PRO A 207 0.88 -36.81 15.99
C PRO A 207 0.02 -36.06 17.01
N MET A 208 0.05 -34.73 16.97
CA MET A 208 -0.89 -33.90 17.72
C MET A 208 -2.21 -33.92 16.97
N ASN A 209 -3.20 -34.57 17.57
CA ASN A 209 -4.57 -34.59 17.07
C ASN A 209 -5.20 -33.22 17.40
N GLY A 210 -5.09 -32.26 16.48
CA GLY A 210 -5.56 -30.90 16.66
C GLY A 210 -5.83 -30.25 15.31
N ARG A 211 -7.10 -30.26 14.90
CA ARG A 211 -7.60 -29.60 13.69
C ARG A 211 -7.59 -28.08 13.91
N LEU A 212 -6.60 -27.37 13.37
CA LEU A 212 -6.65 -25.92 13.23
C LEU A 212 -7.22 -25.57 11.84
N VAL A 213 -8.55 -25.52 11.75
CA VAL A 213 -9.24 -24.77 10.67
C VAL A 213 -9.99 -23.61 11.30
N GLY A 214 -9.43 -22.43 11.18
CA GLY A 214 -10.18 -21.18 11.24
C GLY A 214 -10.45 -20.71 9.80
N ALA A 215 -11.63 -20.17 9.56
CA ALA A 215 -11.95 -19.54 8.28
C ALA A 215 -11.03 -18.33 8.08
N GLY A 216 -10.37 -18.25 6.93
CA GLY A 216 -9.51 -17.11 6.55
C GLY A 216 -8.05 -17.43 6.22
N ARG A 217 -7.68 -18.70 6.08
CA ARG A 217 -6.34 -19.10 5.60
C ARG A 217 -6.33 -19.22 4.08
N GLY A 218 -5.66 -18.28 3.41
CA GLY A 218 -5.25 -18.41 2.02
C GLY A 218 -5.48 -17.16 1.16
N ILE A 219 -4.42 -16.75 0.46
CA ILE A 219 -4.53 -16.37 -0.96
C ILE A 219 -3.70 -17.42 -1.72
N ASN A 220 -4.36 -18.13 -2.63
CA ASN A 220 -3.77 -18.72 -3.82
C ASN A 220 -4.59 -18.18 -4.99
#